data_AF-A0A7V7WIH5-F1
#
_entry.id   AF-A0A7V7WIH5-F1
#
_cell.length_a   1.000
_cell.length_b   1.000
_cell.length_c   1.000
_cell.angle_alpha   90.00
_cell.angle_beta   90.00
_cell.angle_gamma   90.00
#
_symmetry.space_group_name_H-M   'P 1'
#
loop_
_entity.id
_entity.type
_entity.pdbx_description
1 polymer ?
#
loop_
_entity_poly.entity_id
_entity_poly.type
_entity_poly.pdbx_seq_one_letter_code
_entity_poly.pdbx_strand_id
1 'polypeptide(L)'
;LQQSVLPVHWERATAEAHGDKGISHVLDFGPGESVGIGAITARNKEGTGVQVILAGALQGDRGLGDKSTLFDANPKSVRFAPNWERDFGPKLVRLADGSLMVDTRFTRLLGKPPVMVAGMTPTTANEQIVAAFTKAGFHGELAGGGQHTEAYFRDRVAKIMAEIPAGEGITTNLLFLNAYLWGFQYPLVEVMRQEGKPMDGVTIAAGVPTLETANEVLASLRKSGIQHVSFKPGNIASIKQVIEIAKANPESQILLQWTGGRGGGHHSYEDMHEPILQTYAAMRRLPNLTLVAGSGFGDAKDALPYMTGEWSREFGMPAMPFDAVLVASRVMASQEALTSPEAKALIAQAPGIPNEKAWEGSYEGPVGGVRTVVSELGEPIHKLDTRGIALWAKYDAKYFNKPPAEAEAAILADKATIIAELNRDYQKVYFGKKADGRVADLEDMTYMEVARRMVELMHVPGGEGGRWIDVTFRDRVYDFLVRTEERFHRSGDSTAFVQSPKQLETDPVAFLQEFFARYPKAQERLIASEDVDYFLNLAKRPGKPVNFIPVIDKDLKIWFKKDSLWQSEDLEAVPGKDVQRVAILQGPVAVRYT
;
A
#
# COMPACT_ATOMS: atom_id res chain seq x y z
N LEU A 1 34.87 -16.69 -48.58
CA LEU A 1 34.59 -15.30 -48.97
C LEU A 1 33.22 -14.80 -48.49
N GLN A 2 32.12 -15.57 -48.54
CA GLN A 2 30.81 -15.11 -48.02
C GLN A 2 30.75 -14.91 -46.49
N GLN A 3 31.48 -15.71 -45.70
CA GLN A 3 31.56 -15.54 -44.23
C GLN A 3 32.24 -14.22 -43.79
N SER A 4 32.98 -13.56 -44.68
CA SER A 4 33.82 -12.40 -44.33
C SER A 4 33.11 -11.05 -44.44
N VAL A 5 31.86 -11.03 -44.90
CA VAL A 5 31.10 -9.79 -45.21
C VAL A 5 29.66 -9.79 -44.71
N LEU A 6 29.09 -10.95 -44.34
CA LEU A 6 27.70 -11.03 -43.87
C LEU A 6 27.62 -10.95 -42.34
N PRO A 7 26.63 -10.22 -41.78
CA PRO A 7 26.40 -10.20 -40.33
C PRO A 7 25.90 -11.56 -39.83
N VAL A 8 26.23 -11.89 -38.58
CA VAL A 8 25.74 -13.12 -37.90
C VAL A 8 24.58 -12.77 -37.00
N HIS A 9 23.38 -13.21 -37.38
CA HIS A 9 22.17 -13.12 -36.54
C HIS A 9 22.01 -14.41 -35.73
N TRP A 10 22.79 -14.55 -34.66
CA TRP A 10 22.93 -15.81 -33.91
C TRP A 10 21.61 -16.34 -33.33
N GLU A 11 20.78 -15.48 -32.75
CA GLU A 11 19.49 -15.88 -32.18
C GLU A 11 18.53 -16.43 -33.24
N ARG A 12 18.50 -15.81 -34.42
CA ARG A 12 17.71 -16.30 -35.55
C ARG A 12 18.24 -17.62 -36.06
N ALA A 13 19.56 -17.76 -36.17
CA ALA A 13 20.20 -19.00 -36.61
C ALA A 13 19.96 -20.17 -35.64
N THR A 14 19.77 -19.87 -34.35
CA THR A 14 19.53 -20.86 -33.28
C THR A 14 18.07 -20.92 -32.85
N ALA A 15 17.12 -20.30 -33.59
CA ALA A 15 15.72 -20.23 -33.20
C ALA A 15 15.04 -21.61 -33.08
N GLU A 16 15.52 -22.62 -33.82
CA GLU A 16 15.03 -24.00 -33.74
C GLU A 16 15.46 -24.73 -32.45
N ALA A 17 16.53 -24.27 -31.78
CA ALA A 17 16.94 -24.79 -30.48
C ALA A 17 15.98 -24.27 -29.40
N HIS A 18 14.85 -24.95 -29.24
CA HIS A 18 13.78 -24.62 -28.31
C HIS A 18 13.09 -25.89 -27.82
N GLY A 19 12.69 -25.93 -26.53
CA GLY A 19 12.04 -27.10 -25.93
C GLY A 19 10.76 -27.51 -26.64
N ASP A 20 9.93 -26.55 -27.04
CA ASP A 20 8.66 -26.82 -27.75
C ASP A 20 8.84 -27.45 -29.13
N LYS A 21 10.06 -27.39 -29.69
CA LYS A 21 10.44 -28.03 -30.96
C LYS A 21 11.07 -29.42 -30.75
N GLY A 22 11.01 -29.93 -29.52
CA GLY A 22 11.60 -31.21 -29.15
C GLY A 22 13.11 -31.17 -28.90
N ILE A 23 13.74 -29.99 -28.97
CA ILE A 23 15.17 -29.84 -28.67
C ILE A 23 15.33 -29.62 -27.16
N SER A 24 15.89 -30.60 -26.47
CA SER A 24 16.13 -30.54 -25.03
C SER A 24 17.58 -30.19 -24.67
N HIS A 25 18.53 -30.47 -25.56
CA HIS A 25 19.95 -30.29 -25.32
C HIS A 25 20.67 -29.68 -26.52
N VAL A 26 21.63 -28.79 -26.26
CA VAL A 26 22.55 -28.24 -27.27
C VAL A 26 23.97 -28.53 -26.82
N LEU A 27 24.78 -29.08 -27.74
CA LEU A 27 26.17 -29.42 -27.49
C LEU A 27 27.08 -28.36 -28.10
N ASP A 28 27.88 -27.70 -27.27
CA ASP A 28 28.91 -26.76 -27.73
C ASP A 28 30.26 -27.48 -27.83
N PHE A 29 30.76 -27.63 -29.06
CA PHE A 29 32.10 -28.12 -29.38
C PHE A 29 33.08 -26.96 -29.69
N GLY A 30 32.60 -25.72 -29.64
CA GLY A 30 33.37 -24.53 -29.93
C GLY A 30 34.44 -24.23 -28.88
N PRO A 31 35.42 -23.36 -29.21
CA PRO A 31 36.45 -22.94 -28.28
C PRO A 31 35.89 -22.00 -27.20
N GLY A 32 36.62 -21.87 -26.10
CA GLY A 32 36.35 -20.86 -25.05
C GLY A 32 35.58 -21.37 -23.84
N GLU A 33 35.17 -22.64 -23.78
CA GLU A 33 34.54 -23.26 -22.60
C GLU A 33 33.41 -22.39 -22.01
N SER A 34 33.49 -22.01 -20.74
CA SER A 34 32.47 -21.22 -20.02
C SER A 34 32.34 -19.77 -20.49
N VAL A 35 33.28 -19.27 -21.28
CA VAL A 35 33.20 -17.95 -21.94
C VAL A 35 32.91 -18.06 -23.45
N GLY A 36 32.71 -19.28 -23.96
CA GLY A 36 32.41 -19.58 -25.36
C GLY A 36 30.94 -19.34 -25.76
N ILE A 37 30.61 -19.72 -27.00
CA ILE A 37 29.28 -19.51 -27.59
C ILE A 37 28.18 -20.30 -26.87
N GLY A 38 28.52 -21.44 -26.25
CA GLY A 38 27.61 -22.23 -25.44
C GLY A 38 27.04 -21.43 -24.27
N ALA A 39 27.86 -20.68 -23.55
CA ALA A 39 27.39 -19.85 -22.43
C ALA A 39 26.47 -18.70 -22.88
N ILE A 40 26.75 -18.09 -24.05
CA ILE A 40 25.87 -17.08 -24.66
C ILE A 40 24.54 -17.72 -25.07
N THR A 41 24.60 -18.86 -25.77
CA THR A 41 23.41 -19.60 -26.22
C THR A 41 22.57 -20.04 -25.03
N ALA A 42 23.18 -20.48 -23.93
CA ALA A 42 22.46 -20.84 -22.71
C ALA A 42 21.67 -19.67 -22.12
N ARG A 43 22.26 -18.46 -22.08
CA ARG A 43 21.54 -17.25 -21.64
C ARG A 43 20.38 -16.92 -22.58
N ASN A 44 20.60 -16.98 -23.89
CA ASN A 44 19.57 -16.69 -24.89
C ASN A 44 18.42 -17.72 -24.87
N LYS A 45 18.67 -18.92 -24.35
CA LYS A 45 17.71 -20.04 -24.27
C LYS A 45 17.22 -20.32 -22.85
N GLU A 46 17.60 -19.51 -21.88
CA GLU A 46 17.18 -19.68 -20.49
C GLU A 46 15.65 -19.64 -20.40
N GLY A 47 15.04 -20.65 -19.77
CA GLY A 47 13.59 -20.76 -19.65
C GLY A 47 12.86 -21.43 -20.81
N THR A 48 13.57 -21.79 -21.89
CA THR A 48 12.97 -22.48 -23.06
C THR A 48 12.98 -24.00 -22.95
N GLY A 49 13.52 -24.57 -21.86
CA GLY A 49 13.70 -26.01 -21.69
C GLY A 49 14.93 -26.60 -22.36
N VAL A 50 15.83 -25.76 -22.89
CA VAL A 50 17.08 -26.21 -23.54
C VAL A 50 18.24 -26.18 -22.56
N GLN A 51 18.84 -27.34 -22.28
CA GLN A 51 20.07 -27.47 -21.53
C GLN A 51 21.28 -27.36 -22.47
N VAL A 52 22.21 -26.45 -22.18
CA VAL A 52 23.47 -26.39 -22.94
C VAL A 52 24.53 -27.21 -22.21
N ILE A 53 25.27 -28.01 -22.99
CA ILE A 53 26.40 -28.84 -22.52
C ILE A 53 27.66 -28.39 -23.26
N LEU A 54 28.68 -28.04 -22.50
CA LEU A 54 30.02 -27.73 -23.01
C LEU A 54 30.78 -29.04 -23.23
N ALA A 55 30.81 -29.54 -24.47
CA ALA A 55 31.42 -30.84 -24.78
C ALA A 55 32.96 -30.84 -24.66
N GLY A 56 33.57 -29.65 -24.74
CA GLY A 56 35.01 -29.44 -24.56
C GLY A 56 35.48 -29.30 -23.11
N ALA A 57 34.61 -28.85 -22.20
CA ALA A 57 34.99 -28.49 -20.83
C ALA A 57 34.87 -29.67 -19.86
N LEU A 58 35.88 -29.86 -18.99
CA LEU A 58 35.87 -30.92 -17.97
C LEU A 58 35.07 -30.54 -16.71
N GLN A 59 34.77 -29.26 -16.52
CA GLN A 59 33.99 -28.77 -15.40
C GLN A 59 33.02 -27.68 -15.89
N GLY A 60 31.74 -27.86 -15.59
CA GLY A 60 30.70 -26.88 -15.88
C GLY A 60 30.70 -25.75 -14.86
N ASP A 61 30.22 -24.58 -15.28
CA ASP A 61 29.95 -23.44 -14.40
C ASP A 61 28.53 -22.92 -14.65
N ARG A 62 27.91 -22.29 -13.65
CA ARG A 62 26.66 -21.50 -13.77
C ARG A 62 25.46 -22.23 -14.41
N GLY A 63 25.28 -23.52 -14.12
CA GLY A 63 24.13 -24.28 -14.62
C GLY A 63 24.29 -24.83 -16.04
N LEU A 64 25.49 -24.70 -16.64
CA LEU A 64 25.86 -25.41 -17.86
C LEU A 64 26.21 -26.86 -17.54
N GLY A 65 25.83 -27.79 -18.43
CA GLY A 65 26.36 -29.14 -18.41
C GLY A 65 27.79 -29.13 -18.93
N ASP A 66 28.56 -30.14 -18.56
CA ASP A 66 29.94 -30.31 -19.02
C ASP A 66 30.14 -31.67 -19.68
N LYS A 67 31.38 -31.93 -20.10
CA LYS A 67 31.73 -33.16 -20.79
C LYS A 67 31.34 -34.41 -20.00
N SER A 68 31.33 -34.38 -18.67
CA SER A 68 30.93 -35.54 -17.86
C SER A 68 29.48 -35.95 -18.11
N THR A 69 28.60 -34.99 -18.42
CA THR A 69 27.18 -35.22 -18.71
C THR A 69 26.97 -36.10 -19.95
N LEU A 70 27.91 -36.07 -20.91
CA LEU A 70 27.82 -36.85 -22.15
C LEU A 70 28.24 -38.31 -21.99
N PHE A 71 29.05 -38.60 -20.97
CA PHE A 71 29.65 -39.92 -20.76
C PHE A 71 29.14 -40.61 -19.49
N ASP A 72 28.25 -39.97 -18.74
CA ASP A 72 27.60 -40.60 -17.60
C ASP A 72 26.62 -41.69 -18.07
N ALA A 73 26.92 -42.94 -17.72
CA ALA A 73 26.15 -44.10 -18.11
C ALA A 73 24.82 -44.24 -17.34
N ASN A 74 24.63 -43.48 -16.25
CA ASN A 74 23.38 -43.48 -15.49
C ASN A 74 22.35 -42.58 -16.19
N PRO A 75 21.23 -43.11 -16.71
CA PRO A 75 20.22 -42.27 -17.38
C PRO A 75 19.61 -41.18 -16.49
N LYS A 76 19.65 -41.36 -15.16
CA LYS A 76 19.15 -40.38 -14.19
C LYS A 76 20.06 -39.15 -14.03
N SER A 77 21.27 -39.19 -14.58
CA SER A 77 22.22 -38.07 -14.55
C SER A 77 21.85 -36.96 -15.52
N VAL A 78 21.05 -37.27 -16.56
CA VAL A 78 20.63 -36.30 -17.58
C VAL A 78 19.73 -35.25 -16.94
N ARG A 79 20.22 -34.02 -16.90
CA ARG A 79 19.49 -32.87 -16.35
C ARG A 79 18.79 -32.12 -17.47
N PHE A 80 17.51 -31.84 -17.27
CA PHE A 80 16.74 -31.01 -18.19
C PHE A 80 16.63 -29.59 -17.65
N ALA A 81 16.80 -28.61 -18.53
CA ALA A 81 16.55 -27.22 -18.19
C ALA A 81 15.03 -26.99 -18.00
N PRO A 82 14.64 -26.05 -17.12
CA PRO A 82 13.24 -25.70 -16.96
C PRO A 82 12.69 -25.04 -18.22
N ASN A 83 11.45 -25.38 -18.56
CA ASN A 83 10.66 -24.66 -19.57
C ASN A 83 9.60 -23.87 -18.79
N TRP A 84 9.72 -22.55 -18.76
CA TRP A 84 8.91 -21.75 -17.86
C TRP A 84 7.41 -21.80 -18.18
N GLU A 85 7.07 -21.81 -19.47
CA GLU A 85 5.69 -21.94 -19.94
C GLU A 85 5.06 -23.25 -19.49
N ARG A 86 5.76 -24.37 -19.66
CA ARG A 86 5.28 -25.70 -19.24
C ARG A 86 5.21 -25.87 -17.72
N ASP A 87 6.24 -25.38 -17.03
CA ASP A 87 6.49 -25.67 -15.62
C ASP A 87 5.71 -24.72 -14.69
N PHE A 88 5.48 -23.48 -15.12
CA PHE A 88 4.81 -22.43 -14.32
C PHE A 88 3.54 -21.88 -14.98
N GLY A 89 3.27 -22.23 -16.25
CA GLY A 89 2.05 -21.81 -16.92
C GLY A 89 0.79 -22.34 -16.23
N PRO A 90 -0.31 -21.57 -16.27
CA PRO A 90 -1.55 -21.92 -15.59
C PRO A 90 -2.18 -23.15 -16.23
N LYS A 91 -2.73 -24.03 -15.40
CA LYS A 91 -3.48 -25.22 -15.84
C LYS A 91 -4.90 -25.14 -15.29
N LEU A 92 -5.75 -26.07 -15.70
CA LEU A 92 -7.05 -26.27 -15.08
C LEU A 92 -7.03 -27.58 -14.31
N VAL A 93 -7.53 -27.54 -13.08
CA VAL A 93 -7.79 -28.73 -12.26
C VAL A 93 -9.27 -28.82 -11.94
N ARG A 94 -9.80 -30.04 -11.90
CA ARG A 94 -11.16 -30.31 -11.46
C ARG A 94 -11.15 -30.72 -9.99
N LEU A 95 -11.90 -30.02 -9.16
CA LEU A 95 -12.04 -30.32 -7.74
C LEU A 95 -13.01 -31.48 -7.51
N ALA A 96 -13.03 -32.00 -6.28
CA ALA A 96 -13.87 -33.13 -5.90
C ALA A 96 -15.38 -32.84 -6.04
N ASP A 97 -15.78 -31.57 -5.93
CA ASP A 97 -17.15 -31.10 -6.15
C ASP A 97 -17.50 -30.90 -7.64
N GLY A 98 -16.56 -31.15 -8.55
CA GLY A 98 -16.71 -31.00 -9.99
C GLY A 98 -16.38 -29.61 -10.54
N SER A 99 -16.15 -28.61 -9.68
CA SER A 99 -15.78 -27.26 -10.10
C SER A 99 -14.38 -27.21 -10.73
N LEU A 100 -14.14 -26.20 -11.56
CA LEU A 100 -12.82 -25.96 -12.18
C LEU A 100 -12.10 -24.85 -11.42
N MET A 101 -10.81 -25.06 -11.18
CA MET A 101 -9.92 -24.07 -10.60
C MET A 101 -8.68 -23.91 -11.46
N VAL A 102 -8.18 -22.67 -11.56
CA VAL A 102 -6.90 -22.39 -12.20
C VAL A 102 -5.78 -22.89 -11.29
N ASP A 103 -4.97 -23.81 -11.79
CA ASP A 103 -3.90 -24.46 -11.06
C ASP A 103 -2.56 -23.74 -11.31
N THR A 104 -2.09 -23.02 -10.30
CA THR A 104 -0.80 -22.33 -10.24
C THR A 104 -0.10 -22.63 -8.93
N ARG A 105 1.17 -22.21 -8.77
CA ARG A 105 1.86 -22.32 -7.47
C ARG A 105 1.12 -21.58 -6.36
N PHE A 106 0.57 -20.40 -6.64
CA PHE A 106 -0.22 -19.63 -5.68
C PHE A 106 -1.45 -20.41 -5.22
N THR A 107 -2.19 -20.99 -6.16
CA THR A 107 -3.40 -21.74 -5.83
C THR A 107 -3.09 -23.02 -5.06
N ARG A 108 -2.01 -23.73 -5.39
CA ARG A 108 -1.55 -24.89 -4.62
C ARG A 108 -1.12 -24.53 -3.20
N LEU A 109 -0.49 -23.36 -3.03
CA LEU A 109 -0.01 -22.87 -1.74
C LEU A 109 -1.18 -22.46 -0.83
N LEU A 110 -2.13 -21.68 -1.34
CA LEU A 110 -3.17 -21.05 -0.52
C LEU A 110 -4.53 -21.74 -0.60
N GLY A 111 -4.74 -22.63 -1.59
CA GLY A 111 -6.06 -23.21 -1.87
C GLY A 111 -7.07 -22.17 -2.39
N LYS A 112 -6.60 -21.09 -3.00
CA LYS A 112 -7.43 -19.95 -3.44
C LYS A 112 -7.24 -19.66 -4.94
N PRO A 113 -8.24 -19.07 -5.62
CA PRO A 113 -8.06 -18.60 -7.00
C PRO A 113 -6.86 -17.65 -7.10
N PRO A 114 -6.12 -17.63 -8.23
CA PRO A 114 -4.88 -16.87 -8.39
C PRO A 114 -5.12 -15.38 -8.66
N VAL A 115 -6.06 -14.80 -7.91
CA VAL A 115 -6.37 -13.38 -7.85
C VAL A 115 -6.45 -13.01 -6.37
N MET A 116 -5.67 -12.04 -5.93
CA MET A 116 -5.67 -11.61 -4.54
C MET A 116 -5.96 -10.13 -4.36
N VAL A 117 -6.55 -9.76 -3.22
CA VAL A 117 -6.75 -8.36 -2.82
C VAL A 117 -5.58 -7.89 -1.97
N ALA A 118 -4.81 -6.91 -2.45
CA ALA A 118 -3.66 -6.39 -1.73
C ALA A 118 -4.07 -5.57 -0.50
N GLY A 119 -3.20 -5.55 0.51
CA GLY A 119 -3.32 -4.69 1.68
C GLY A 119 -3.19 -3.21 1.30
N MET A 120 -4.22 -2.43 1.60
CA MET A 120 -4.32 -1.00 1.27
C MET A 120 -4.87 -0.23 2.46
N THR A 121 -4.16 0.83 2.87
CA THR A 121 -4.74 1.83 3.78
C THR A 121 -5.33 2.96 2.93
N PRO A 122 -6.63 3.31 3.07
CA PRO A 122 -7.55 2.89 4.13
C PRO A 122 -8.39 1.63 3.81
N THR A 123 -8.59 1.30 2.53
CA THR A 123 -9.65 0.38 2.08
C THR A 123 -9.69 -0.98 2.78
N THR A 124 -8.57 -1.68 2.89
CA THR A 124 -8.53 -3.00 3.54
C THR A 124 -8.11 -2.94 5.01
N ALA A 125 -8.13 -1.75 5.63
CA ALA A 125 -8.00 -1.62 7.09
C ALA A 125 -9.33 -1.88 7.82
N ASN A 126 -10.44 -1.92 7.07
CA ASN A 126 -11.78 -2.22 7.53
C ASN A 126 -12.13 -3.71 7.39
N GLU A 127 -12.93 -4.20 8.33
CA GLU A 127 -13.41 -5.56 8.44
C GLU A 127 -14.33 -5.98 7.30
N GLN A 128 -15.19 -5.08 6.79
CA GLN A 128 -16.27 -5.44 5.87
C GLN A 128 -15.73 -5.96 4.54
N ILE A 129 -14.77 -5.25 3.93
CA ILE A 129 -14.21 -5.66 2.66
C ILE A 129 -13.32 -6.90 2.82
N VAL A 130 -12.61 -7.01 3.95
CA VAL A 130 -11.77 -8.17 4.25
C VAL A 130 -12.62 -9.42 4.41
N ALA A 131 -13.69 -9.34 5.20
CA ALA A 131 -14.64 -10.42 5.32
C ALA A 131 -15.33 -10.74 3.98
N ALA A 132 -15.65 -9.74 3.16
CA ALA A 132 -16.31 -9.93 1.88
C ALA A 132 -15.47 -10.74 0.88
N PHE A 133 -14.21 -10.36 0.63
CA PHE A 133 -13.38 -11.12 -0.31
C PHE A 133 -13.04 -12.52 0.22
N THR A 134 -12.90 -12.68 1.54
CA THR A 134 -12.67 -13.99 2.15
C THR A 134 -13.89 -14.89 2.01
N LYS A 135 -15.10 -14.37 2.25
CA LYS A 135 -16.38 -15.07 1.98
C LYS A 135 -16.55 -15.44 0.51
N ALA A 136 -16.08 -14.60 -0.39
CA ALA A 136 -16.06 -14.87 -1.83
C ALA A 136 -15.01 -15.90 -2.25
N GLY A 137 -14.19 -16.41 -1.32
CA GLY A 137 -13.20 -17.45 -1.57
C GLY A 137 -11.86 -16.92 -2.12
N PHE A 138 -11.62 -15.61 -2.07
CA PHE A 138 -10.36 -14.99 -2.50
C PHE A 138 -9.41 -14.76 -1.33
N HIS A 139 -8.12 -14.80 -1.62
CA HIS A 139 -7.09 -14.36 -0.67
C HIS A 139 -6.99 -12.83 -0.65
N GLY A 140 -6.74 -12.25 0.51
CA GLY A 140 -6.40 -10.84 0.61
C GLY A 140 -5.86 -10.46 1.98
N GLU A 141 -5.49 -9.19 2.14
CA GLU A 141 -4.72 -8.74 3.28
C GLU A 141 -5.44 -7.65 4.09
N LEU A 142 -5.51 -7.84 5.41
CA LEU A 142 -5.89 -6.81 6.37
C LEU A 142 -4.75 -5.79 6.48
N ALA A 143 -5.01 -4.53 6.11
CA ALA A 143 -4.01 -3.47 6.16
C ALA A 143 -3.69 -3.06 7.61
N GLY A 144 -2.44 -3.30 8.00
CA GLY A 144 -1.86 -2.91 9.30
C GLY A 144 -1.78 -1.40 9.48
N GLY A 145 -1.66 -0.62 8.41
CA GLY A 145 -1.56 0.85 8.49
C GLY A 145 -2.73 1.53 9.21
N GLY A 146 -3.93 0.93 9.22
CA GLY A 146 -5.09 1.43 9.97
C GLY A 146 -5.26 0.84 11.38
N GLN A 147 -4.43 -0.13 11.78
CA GLN A 147 -4.53 -0.81 13.08
C GLN A 147 -3.61 -0.11 14.09
N HIS A 148 -4.07 0.96 14.72
CA HIS A 148 -3.20 1.90 15.44
C HIS A 148 -2.93 1.54 16.91
N THR A 149 -3.65 0.57 17.49
CA THR A 149 -3.39 0.03 18.82
C THR A 149 -3.63 -1.48 18.84
N GLU A 150 -3.08 -2.19 19.83
CA GLU A 150 -3.36 -3.62 20.03
C GLU A 150 -4.86 -3.89 20.22
N ALA A 151 -5.54 -3.09 21.06
CA ALA A 151 -6.97 -3.26 21.30
C ALA A 151 -7.79 -3.11 20.01
N TYR A 152 -7.47 -2.11 19.20
CA TYR A 152 -8.13 -1.89 17.91
C TYR A 152 -7.85 -3.03 16.92
N PHE A 153 -6.61 -3.51 16.84
CA PHE A 153 -6.25 -4.62 15.95
C PHE A 153 -6.97 -5.92 16.36
N ARG A 154 -7.01 -6.23 17.67
CA ARG A 154 -7.74 -7.40 18.19
C ARG A 154 -9.24 -7.31 17.90
N ASP A 155 -9.86 -6.15 18.12
CA ASP A 155 -11.26 -5.91 17.77
C ASP A 155 -11.51 -6.12 16.26
N ARG A 156 -10.62 -5.58 15.43
CA ARG A 156 -10.72 -5.73 13.97
C ARG A 156 -10.65 -7.19 13.53
N VAL A 157 -9.70 -7.96 14.07
CA VAL A 157 -9.59 -9.40 13.80
C VAL A 157 -10.84 -10.14 14.29
N ALA A 158 -11.35 -9.82 15.48
CA ALA A 158 -12.55 -10.44 16.02
C ALA A 158 -13.79 -10.20 15.13
N LYS A 159 -13.96 -8.99 14.59
CA LYS A 159 -15.06 -8.67 13.66
C LYS A 159 -14.96 -9.41 12.34
N ILE A 160 -13.75 -9.52 11.78
CA ILE A 160 -13.52 -10.32 10.57
C ILE A 160 -13.86 -11.80 10.84
N MET A 161 -13.37 -12.35 11.95
CA MET A 161 -13.64 -13.73 12.36
C MET A 161 -15.13 -14.02 12.55
N ALA A 162 -15.92 -13.04 12.98
CA ALA A 162 -17.37 -13.20 13.15
C ALA A 162 -18.11 -13.35 11.81
N GLU A 163 -17.49 -12.95 10.69
CA GLU A 163 -18.13 -12.95 9.37
C GLU A 163 -17.56 -13.97 8.38
N ILE A 164 -16.31 -14.39 8.53
CA ILE A 164 -15.67 -15.31 7.58
C ILE A 164 -16.05 -16.78 7.86
N PRO A 165 -16.07 -17.65 6.83
CA PRO A 165 -16.30 -19.08 7.02
C PRO A 165 -15.26 -19.73 7.96
N ALA A 166 -15.69 -20.74 8.71
CA ALA A 166 -14.79 -21.50 9.57
C ALA A 166 -13.69 -22.19 8.74
N GLY A 167 -12.44 -22.09 9.21
CA GLY A 167 -11.26 -22.61 8.51
C GLY A 167 -10.58 -21.60 7.60
N GLU A 168 -11.16 -20.42 7.39
CA GLU A 168 -10.52 -19.35 6.64
C GLU A 168 -9.47 -18.59 7.46
N GLY A 169 -8.36 -18.27 6.79
CA GLY A 169 -7.22 -17.55 7.35
C GLY A 169 -7.29 -16.04 7.17
N ILE A 170 -6.60 -15.32 8.05
CA ILE A 170 -6.36 -13.88 7.96
C ILE A 170 -4.87 -13.65 7.70
N THR A 171 -4.57 -12.95 6.61
CA THR A 171 -3.24 -12.44 6.29
C THR A 171 -3.17 -10.94 6.57
N THR A 172 -2.10 -10.49 7.21
CA THR A 172 -1.94 -9.08 7.60
C THR A 172 -0.84 -8.40 6.80
N ASN A 173 -1.06 -7.16 6.37
CA ASN A 173 -0.08 -6.35 5.68
C ASN A 173 0.54 -5.34 6.64
N LEU A 174 1.77 -5.59 7.09
CA LEU A 174 2.46 -4.79 8.11
C LEU A 174 3.52 -3.89 7.49
N LEU A 175 3.64 -2.65 8.00
CA LEU A 175 4.57 -1.64 7.48
C LEU A 175 5.90 -1.69 8.24
N PHE A 176 6.93 -2.28 7.64
CA PHE A 176 8.23 -2.53 8.27
C PHE A 176 8.94 -1.25 8.71
N LEU A 177 8.96 -0.22 7.85
CA LEU A 177 9.61 1.06 8.17
C LEU A 177 8.83 1.92 9.17
N ASN A 178 7.58 1.57 9.51
CA ASN A 178 6.86 2.25 10.58
C ASN A 178 7.18 1.56 11.92
N ALA A 179 8.27 2.00 12.57
CA ALA A 179 8.78 1.38 13.80
C ALA A 179 7.73 1.30 14.92
N TYR A 180 6.84 2.29 15.04
CA TYR A 180 5.76 2.26 16.04
C TYR A 180 4.77 1.13 15.74
N LEU A 181 4.22 1.08 14.53
CA LEU A 181 3.25 0.05 14.15
C LEU A 181 3.89 -1.33 14.16
N TRP A 182 5.06 -1.50 13.53
CA TRP A 182 5.79 -2.76 13.51
C TRP A 182 6.07 -3.29 14.92
N GLY A 183 6.51 -2.40 15.83
CA GLY A 183 6.93 -2.76 17.18
C GLY A 183 5.87 -3.49 18.02
N PHE A 184 4.58 -3.24 17.78
CA PHE A 184 3.51 -3.98 18.45
C PHE A 184 2.73 -4.92 17.52
N GLN A 185 2.56 -4.58 16.24
CA GLN A 185 1.75 -5.40 15.32
C GLN A 185 2.42 -6.74 15.01
N TYR A 186 3.73 -6.74 14.77
CA TYR A 186 4.46 -7.97 14.44
C TYR A 186 4.39 -9.00 15.58
N PRO A 187 4.78 -8.67 16.84
CA PRO A 187 4.65 -9.62 17.94
C PRO A 187 3.20 -10.02 18.22
N LEU A 188 2.26 -9.08 18.06
CA LEU A 188 0.84 -9.35 18.30
C LEU A 188 0.26 -10.39 17.33
N VAL A 189 0.69 -10.41 16.06
CA VAL A 189 0.26 -11.46 15.12
C VAL A 189 0.71 -12.85 15.59
N GLU A 190 1.93 -12.98 16.11
CA GLU A 190 2.43 -14.24 16.68
C GLU A 190 1.63 -14.65 17.92
N VAL A 191 1.38 -13.70 18.83
CA VAL A 191 0.57 -13.93 20.03
C VAL A 191 -0.84 -14.37 19.66
N MET A 192 -1.52 -13.66 18.75
CA MET A 192 -2.86 -14.02 18.30
C MET A 192 -2.89 -15.41 17.65
N ARG A 193 -1.86 -15.78 16.89
CA ARG A 193 -1.75 -17.14 16.35
C ARG A 193 -1.65 -18.19 17.46
N GLN A 194 -0.82 -17.95 18.47
CA GLN A 194 -0.67 -18.85 19.63
C GLN A 194 -1.94 -18.93 20.49
N GLU A 195 -2.73 -17.85 20.54
CA GLU A 195 -4.08 -17.82 21.14
C GLU A 195 -5.14 -18.60 20.34
N GLY A 196 -4.77 -19.17 19.18
CA GLY A 196 -5.68 -19.93 18.32
C GLY A 196 -6.48 -19.09 17.33
N LYS A 197 -6.13 -17.81 17.13
CA LYS A 197 -6.71 -16.99 16.06
C LYS A 197 -6.19 -17.47 14.69
N PRO A 198 -6.99 -17.38 13.61
CA PRO A 198 -6.63 -17.88 12.28
C PRO A 198 -5.66 -16.93 11.56
N MET A 199 -4.58 -16.51 12.22
CA MET A 199 -3.52 -15.71 11.59
C MET A 199 -2.66 -16.64 10.74
N ASP A 200 -2.80 -16.61 9.42
CA ASP A 200 -2.15 -17.57 8.53
C ASP A 200 -0.98 -16.99 7.74
N GLY A 201 -0.95 -15.66 7.57
CA GLY A 201 0.11 -15.01 6.81
C GLY A 201 0.48 -13.62 7.28
N VAL A 202 1.71 -13.22 6.96
CA VAL A 202 2.22 -11.87 7.19
C VAL A 202 2.85 -11.36 5.90
N THR A 203 2.40 -10.20 5.44
CA THR A 203 3.04 -9.46 4.35
C THR A 203 3.85 -8.32 4.95
N ILE A 204 5.17 -8.37 4.73
CA ILE A 204 6.12 -7.35 5.12
C ILE A 204 6.20 -6.33 3.97
N ALA A 205 5.62 -5.16 4.20
CA ALA A 205 5.52 -4.08 3.22
C ALA A 205 6.26 -2.83 3.68
N ALA A 206 6.39 -1.86 2.76
CA ALA A 206 7.13 -0.63 2.97
C ALA A 206 8.57 -0.91 3.47
N GLY A 207 9.32 -1.70 2.70
CA GLY A 207 10.71 -2.07 2.98
C GLY A 207 10.93 -3.59 3.03
N VAL A 208 12.07 -4.04 2.51
CA VAL A 208 12.53 -5.43 2.66
C VAL A 208 13.61 -5.46 3.75
N PRO A 209 13.43 -6.25 4.84
CA PRO A 209 14.40 -6.34 5.92
C PRO A 209 15.74 -6.89 5.43
N THR A 210 16.85 -6.55 6.12
CA THR A 210 18.16 -7.17 5.88
C THR A 210 18.08 -8.69 6.01
N LEU A 211 19.01 -9.43 5.40
CA LEU A 211 18.98 -10.90 5.45
C LEU A 211 18.96 -11.43 6.89
N GLU A 212 19.76 -10.85 7.78
CA GLU A 212 19.80 -11.22 9.20
C GLU A 212 18.44 -11.03 9.88
N THR A 213 17.87 -9.82 9.80
CA THR A 213 16.55 -9.53 10.37
C THR A 213 15.45 -10.38 9.73
N ALA A 214 15.51 -10.63 8.42
CA ALA A 214 14.56 -11.48 7.72
C ALA A 214 14.62 -12.93 8.23
N ASN A 215 15.82 -13.48 8.44
CA ASN A 215 16.00 -14.83 8.97
C ASN A 215 15.38 -14.97 10.37
N GLU A 216 15.62 -13.99 11.25
CA GLU A 216 15.02 -13.96 12.59
C GLU A 216 13.50 -13.91 12.53
N VAL A 217 12.95 -13.00 11.74
CA VAL A 217 11.50 -12.82 11.56
C VAL A 217 10.86 -14.10 10.99
N LEU A 218 11.43 -14.67 9.92
CA LEU A 218 10.89 -15.89 9.30
C LEU A 218 10.96 -17.11 10.23
N ALA A 219 12.05 -17.26 10.97
CA ALA A 219 12.19 -18.34 11.96
C ALA A 219 11.15 -18.21 13.08
N SER A 220 10.90 -16.99 13.56
CA SER A 220 9.90 -16.72 14.60
C SER A 220 8.48 -16.97 14.09
N LEU A 221 8.11 -16.40 12.93
CA LEU A 221 6.80 -16.59 12.31
C LEU A 221 6.50 -18.07 12.07
N ARG A 222 7.48 -18.83 11.55
CA ARG A 222 7.34 -20.28 11.34
C ARG A 222 7.14 -21.02 12.67
N LYS A 223 7.94 -20.69 13.69
CA LYS A 223 7.80 -21.28 15.04
C LYS A 223 6.41 -21.00 15.63
N SER A 224 5.86 -19.83 15.36
CA SER A 224 4.52 -19.41 15.76
C SER A 224 3.40 -20.04 14.92
N GLY A 225 3.72 -20.79 13.86
CA GLY A 225 2.74 -21.50 13.03
C GLY A 225 2.10 -20.65 11.91
N ILE A 226 2.74 -19.54 11.53
CA ILE A 226 2.39 -18.77 10.33
C ILE A 226 2.78 -19.58 9.09
N GLN A 227 1.86 -19.68 8.13
CA GLN A 227 1.98 -20.60 7.00
C GLN A 227 2.72 -20.00 5.81
N HIS A 228 2.56 -18.69 5.58
CA HIS A 228 3.21 -17.99 4.46
C HIS A 228 3.63 -16.57 4.84
N VAL A 229 4.68 -16.08 4.19
CA VAL A 229 5.16 -14.71 4.36
C VAL A 229 5.28 -14.06 3.00
N SER A 230 4.83 -12.82 2.85
CA SER A 230 4.96 -12.07 1.60
C SER A 230 5.88 -10.87 1.75
N PHE A 231 6.57 -10.51 0.68
CA PHE A 231 7.33 -9.26 0.57
C PHE A 231 6.81 -8.43 -0.61
N LYS A 232 6.82 -7.10 -0.46
CA LYS A 232 6.53 -6.14 -1.53
C LYS A 232 7.80 -5.38 -1.94
N PRO A 233 8.71 -5.98 -2.73
CA PRO A 233 9.89 -5.29 -3.24
C PRO A 233 9.50 -4.22 -4.25
N GLY A 234 10.15 -3.05 -4.16
CA GLY A 234 9.85 -1.90 -5.00
C GLY A 234 10.87 -1.64 -6.11
N ASN A 235 11.98 -2.38 -6.14
CA ASN A 235 13.07 -2.26 -7.13
C ASN A 235 13.90 -3.54 -7.26
N ILE A 236 14.78 -3.59 -8.27
CA ILE A 236 15.63 -4.77 -8.56
C ILE A 236 16.49 -5.19 -7.36
N ALA A 237 17.05 -4.23 -6.61
CA ALA A 237 17.87 -4.54 -5.44
C ALA A 237 17.06 -5.25 -4.35
N SER A 238 15.85 -4.75 -4.07
CA SER A 238 14.93 -5.39 -3.12
C SER A 238 14.39 -6.74 -3.61
N ILE A 239 14.19 -6.95 -4.93
CA ILE A 239 13.87 -8.28 -5.48
C ILE A 239 15.03 -9.24 -5.20
N LYS A 240 16.27 -8.85 -5.49
CA LYS A 240 17.47 -9.65 -5.21
C LYS A 240 17.59 -9.98 -3.73
N GLN A 241 17.26 -9.04 -2.86
CA GLN A 241 17.22 -9.27 -1.41
C GLN A 241 16.19 -10.34 -1.02
N VAL A 242 14.96 -10.29 -1.56
CA VAL A 242 13.95 -11.35 -1.34
C VAL A 242 14.42 -12.69 -1.87
N ILE A 243 15.12 -12.73 -3.01
CA ILE A 243 15.73 -13.95 -3.55
C ILE A 243 16.76 -14.54 -2.56
N GLU A 244 17.64 -13.72 -1.98
CA GLU A 244 18.61 -14.19 -0.99
C GLU A 244 17.93 -14.66 0.31
N ILE A 245 16.89 -13.96 0.76
CA ILE A 245 16.07 -14.38 1.91
C ILE A 245 15.43 -15.74 1.63
N ALA A 246 14.85 -15.93 0.45
CA ALA A 246 14.20 -17.19 0.08
C ALA A 246 15.19 -18.36 -0.07
N LYS A 247 16.40 -18.10 -0.56
CA LYS A 247 17.50 -19.09 -0.58
C LYS A 247 17.93 -19.50 0.82
N ALA A 248 18.01 -18.56 1.74
CA ALA A 248 18.44 -18.81 3.12
C ALA A 248 17.36 -19.53 3.97
N ASN A 249 16.10 -19.48 3.55
CA ASN A 249 14.96 -20.03 4.29
C ASN A 249 14.12 -20.99 3.40
N PRO A 250 14.69 -22.11 2.91
CA PRO A 250 14.02 -23.02 1.97
C PRO A 250 12.73 -23.66 2.52
N GLU A 251 12.56 -23.71 3.84
CA GLU A 251 11.38 -24.23 4.53
C GLU A 251 10.22 -23.23 4.64
N SER A 252 10.47 -21.94 4.42
CA SER A 252 9.46 -20.89 4.49
C SER A 252 8.80 -20.67 3.13
N GLN A 253 7.46 -20.64 3.08
CA GLN A 253 6.71 -20.31 1.88
C GLN A 253 6.66 -18.80 1.69
N ILE A 254 7.26 -18.31 0.60
CA ILE A 254 7.45 -16.88 0.36
C ILE A 254 6.68 -16.43 -0.87
N LEU A 255 5.83 -15.41 -0.71
CA LEU A 255 5.21 -14.71 -1.84
C LEU A 255 6.00 -13.43 -2.13
N LEU A 256 6.41 -13.26 -3.38
CA LEU A 256 6.96 -12.00 -3.88
C LEU A 256 5.86 -11.26 -4.63
N GLN A 257 5.31 -10.23 -4.00
CA GLN A 257 4.30 -9.36 -4.58
C GLN A 257 5.00 -8.20 -5.28
N TRP A 258 5.28 -8.39 -6.57
CA TRP A 258 5.90 -7.34 -7.37
C TRP A 258 4.86 -6.25 -7.66
N THR A 259 5.24 -4.98 -7.50
CA THR A 259 4.40 -3.84 -7.88
C THR A 259 5.25 -2.78 -8.55
N GLY A 260 5.04 -2.57 -9.85
CA GLY A 260 5.64 -1.46 -10.59
C GLY A 260 5.03 -0.09 -10.22
N GLY A 261 5.64 0.98 -10.73
CA GLY A 261 5.32 2.38 -10.42
C GLY A 261 3.92 2.84 -10.84
N ARG A 262 3.27 2.12 -11.76
CA ARG A 262 1.88 2.39 -12.21
C ARG A 262 0.78 2.04 -11.21
N GLY A 263 1.14 1.62 -9.99
CA GLY A 263 0.20 1.23 -8.93
C GLY A 263 -0.43 2.43 -8.22
N GLY A 264 -1.59 2.22 -7.58
CA GLY A 264 -2.22 3.24 -6.74
C GLY A 264 -1.61 3.31 -5.35
N GLY A 265 -1.71 4.47 -4.70
CA GLY A 265 -1.08 4.69 -3.39
C GLY A 265 0.43 4.86 -3.51
N HIS A 266 1.18 4.48 -2.46
CA HIS A 266 2.64 4.55 -2.51
C HIS A 266 3.15 3.65 -3.64
N HIS A 267 4.02 4.20 -4.49
CA HIS A 267 4.52 3.49 -5.67
C HIS A 267 6.03 3.66 -5.81
N SER A 268 6.65 2.75 -6.57
CA SER A 268 8.05 2.87 -6.97
C SER A 268 8.20 3.81 -8.18
N TYR A 269 9.44 4.10 -8.54
CA TYR A 269 9.80 4.75 -9.81
C TYR A 269 10.03 3.74 -10.94
N GLU A 270 9.82 2.45 -10.66
CA GLU A 270 10.25 1.38 -11.55
C GLU A 270 9.17 1.05 -12.58
N ASP A 271 9.59 0.76 -13.81
CA ASP A 271 8.75 0.10 -14.80
C ASP A 271 8.24 -1.26 -14.28
N MET A 272 7.08 -1.69 -14.76
CA MET A 272 6.46 -2.96 -14.37
C MET A 272 7.23 -4.18 -14.89
N HIS A 273 7.89 -4.07 -16.04
CA HIS A 273 8.39 -5.20 -16.81
C HIS A 273 9.89 -5.39 -16.61
N GLU A 274 10.69 -4.32 -16.74
CA GLU A 274 12.17 -4.39 -16.73
C GLU A 274 12.75 -5.11 -15.51
N PRO A 275 12.33 -4.82 -14.26
CA PRO A 275 12.86 -5.51 -13.08
C PRO A 275 12.59 -7.02 -13.09
N ILE A 276 11.45 -7.43 -13.64
CA ILE A 276 11.08 -8.85 -13.75
C ILE A 276 11.88 -9.53 -14.86
N LEU A 277 12.03 -8.90 -16.02
CA LEU A 277 12.85 -9.44 -17.12
C LEU A 277 14.27 -9.79 -16.65
N GLN A 278 14.87 -8.96 -15.78
CA GLN A 278 16.21 -9.20 -15.25
C GLN A 278 16.29 -10.25 -14.13
N THR A 279 15.20 -10.50 -13.40
CA THR A 279 15.24 -11.29 -12.16
C THR A 279 14.41 -12.57 -12.20
N TYR A 280 13.55 -12.74 -13.21
CA TYR A 280 12.61 -13.86 -13.33
C TYR A 280 13.30 -15.22 -13.25
N ALA A 281 14.39 -15.41 -14.00
CA ALA A 281 15.17 -16.64 -13.97
C ALA A 281 15.67 -17.00 -12.56
N ALA A 282 16.18 -16.02 -11.82
CA ALA A 282 16.68 -16.23 -10.47
C ALA A 282 15.55 -16.57 -9.49
N MET A 283 14.38 -15.94 -9.62
CA MET A 283 13.20 -16.26 -8.84
C MET A 283 12.70 -17.68 -9.13
N ARG A 284 12.63 -18.09 -10.40
CA ARG A 284 12.11 -19.41 -10.80
C ARG A 284 13.01 -20.58 -10.43
N ARG A 285 14.28 -20.34 -10.07
CA ARG A 285 15.16 -21.36 -9.48
C ARG A 285 14.80 -21.71 -8.03
N LEU A 286 13.94 -20.92 -7.38
CA LEU A 286 13.54 -21.12 -5.99
C LEU A 286 12.19 -21.85 -5.90
N PRO A 287 12.13 -23.05 -5.29
CA PRO A 287 10.89 -23.82 -5.19
C PRO A 287 9.90 -23.23 -4.17
N ASN A 288 10.39 -22.51 -3.17
CA ASN A 288 9.60 -21.90 -2.08
C ASN A 288 9.13 -20.47 -2.37
N LEU A 289 9.42 -19.94 -3.57
CA LEU A 289 9.03 -18.59 -3.98
C LEU A 289 7.85 -18.65 -4.97
N THR A 290 6.76 -17.97 -4.60
CA THR A 290 5.57 -17.74 -5.42
C THR A 290 5.57 -16.29 -5.90
N LEU A 291 5.46 -16.08 -7.21
CA LEU A 291 5.55 -14.76 -7.84
C LEU A 291 4.15 -14.21 -8.17
N VAL A 292 3.81 -13.07 -7.61
CA VAL A 292 2.52 -12.40 -7.82
C VAL A 292 2.72 -11.08 -8.56
N ALA A 293 1.99 -10.87 -9.65
CA ALA A 293 2.02 -9.63 -10.42
C ALA A 293 1.04 -8.60 -9.86
N GLY A 294 1.56 -7.45 -9.48
CA GLY A 294 0.89 -6.14 -9.50
C GLY A 294 1.78 -5.18 -10.28
N SER A 295 1.33 -4.05 -10.79
CA SER A 295 0.14 -3.26 -10.46
C SER A 295 -0.63 -2.89 -11.74
N GLY A 296 -1.87 -2.39 -11.63
CA GLY A 296 -2.64 -1.90 -12.78
C GLY A 296 -3.75 -2.83 -13.30
N PHE A 297 -3.90 -4.03 -12.74
CA PHE A 297 -4.92 -4.99 -13.21
C PHE A 297 -6.33 -4.63 -12.75
N GLY A 298 -7.30 -4.84 -13.64
CA GLY A 298 -8.72 -4.64 -13.35
C GLY A 298 -9.70 -5.58 -14.05
N ASP A 299 -9.25 -6.39 -15.01
CA ASP A 299 -10.04 -7.44 -15.65
C ASP A 299 -9.20 -8.70 -15.95
N ALA A 300 -9.87 -9.77 -16.37
CA ALA A 300 -9.22 -11.04 -16.71
C ALA A 300 -8.45 -10.97 -18.04
N LYS A 301 -8.89 -10.13 -18.99
CA LYS A 301 -8.29 -10.05 -20.33
C LYS A 301 -6.87 -9.52 -20.24
N ASP A 302 -6.64 -8.50 -19.43
CA ASP A 302 -5.35 -7.84 -19.29
C ASP A 302 -4.46 -8.53 -18.24
N ALA A 303 -5.04 -9.30 -17.32
CA ALA A 303 -4.30 -10.18 -16.41
C ALA A 303 -3.78 -11.46 -17.11
N LEU A 304 -4.50 -11.98 -18.10
CA LEU A 304 -4.20 -13.29 -18.72
C LEU A 304 -2.81 -13.37 -19.38
N PRO A 305 -2.31 -12.36 -20.12
CA PRO A 305 -0.95 -12.38 -20.65
C PRO A 305 0.12 -12.51 -19.58
N TYR A 306 -0.11 -11.98 -18.38
CA TYR A 306 0.82 -12.11 -17.24
C TYR A 306 0.74 -13.52 -16.64
N MET A 307 -0.46 -14.06 -16.48
CA MET A 307 -0.66 -15.43 -16.00
C MET A 307 -0.02 -16.46 -16.95
N THR A 308 -0.24 -16.33 -18.25
CA THR A 308 0.31 -17.24 -19.28
C THR A 308 1.78 -16.99 -19.60
N GLY A 309 2.28 -15.80 -19.28
CA GLY A 309 3.64 -15.39 -19.58
C GLY A 309 3.84 -14.81 -20.98
N GLU A 310 2.79 -14.68 -21.79
CA GLU A 310 2.87 -14.13 -23.15
C GLU A 310 3.39 -12.69 -23.19
N TRP A 311 3.19 -11.93 -22.11
CA TRP A 311 3.66 -10.55 -21.98
C TRP A 311 5.15 -10.38 -22.29
N SER A 312 6.00 -11.34 -21.91
CA SER A 312 7.46 -11.20 -22.07
C SER A 312 7.93 -11.40 -23.52
N ARG A 313 7.08 -11.98 -24.38
CA ARG A 313 7.40 -12.22 -25.80
C ARG A 313 7.58 -10.92 -26.58
N GLU A 314 6.89 -9.84 -26.18
CA GLU A 314 7.06 -8.52 -26.82
C GLU A 314 8.46 -7.93 -26.59
N PHE A 315 9.15 -8.38 -25.54
CA PHE A 315 10.53 -8.01 -25.20
C PHE A 315 11.57 -9.00 -25.77
N GLY A 316 11.16 -9.91 -26.65
CA GLY A 316 12.04 -10.94 -27.22
C GLY A 316 12.44 -12.04 -26.24
N MET A 317 11.74 -12.16 -25.10
CA MET A 317 12.03 -13.16 -24.08
C MET A 317 11.08 -14.38 -24.18
N PRO A 318 11.47 -15.55 -23.66
CA PRO A 318 10.56 -16.69 -23.49
C PRO A 318 9.37 -16.33 -22.60
N ALA A 319 8.28 -17.10 -22.65
CA ALA A 319 7.11 -16.85 -21.82
C ALA A 319 7.46 -16.88 -20.32
N MET A 320 7.03 -15.86 -19.57
CA MET A 320 7.30 -15.69 -18.14
C MET A 320 6.00 -15.68 -17.31
N PRO A 321 5.34 -16.84 -17.11
CA PRO A 321 4.10 -16.93 -16.32
C PRO A 321 4.24 -16.32 -14.92
N PHE A 322 3.21 -15.61 -14.43
CA PHE A 322 3.06 -15.29 -13.02
C PHE A 322 2.17 -16.32 -12.33
N ASP A 323 2.38 -16.52 -11.02
CA ASP A 323 1.61 -17.51 -10.26
C ASP A 323 0.24 -16.97 -9.84
N ALA A 324 0.10 -15.64 -9.70
CA ALA A 324 -1.16 -14.95 -9.45
C ALA A 324 -1.05 -13.47 -9.85
N VAL A 325 -2.21 -12.80 -9.89
CA VAL A 325 -2.31 -11.35 -9.96
C VAL A 325 -2.87 -10.77 -8.67
N LEU A 326 -2.43 -9.56 -8.32
CA LEU A 326 -3.01 -8.78 -7.22
C LEU A 326 -3.84 -7.62 -7.78
N VAL A 327 -5.00 -7.40 -7.17
CA VAL A 327 -5.89 -6.27 -7.42
C VAL A 327 -5.96 -5.39 -6.16
N ALA A 328 -5.98 -4.09 -6.38
CA ALA A 328 -5.91 -3.09 -5.32
C ALA A 328 -6.91 -1.96 -5.62
N SER A 329 -6.48 -0.96 -6.39
CA SER A 329 -7.31 0.14 -6.88
C SER A 329 -8.67 -0.29 -7.44
N ARG A 330 -8.72 -1.43 -8.15
CA ARG A 330 -9.93 -1.98 -8.76
C ARG A 330 -11.07 -2.25 -7.77
N VAL A 331 -10.74 -2.68 -6.55
CA VAL A 331 -11.75 -3.08 -5.55
C VAL A 331 -12.23 -1.92 -4.68
N MET A 332 -11.63 -0.72 -4.81
CA MET A 332 -12.02 0.44 -4.02
C MET A 332 -13.43 0.95 -4.33
N ALA A 333 -13.95 0.65 -5.53
CA ALA A 333 -15.32 0.95 -5.90
C ALA A 333 -16.32 -0.20 -5.65
N SER A 334 -15.89 -1.31 -5.03
CA SER A 334 -16.81 -2.41 -4.72
C SER A 334 -17.89 -1.97 -3.74
N GLN A 335 -19.02 -2.67 -3.71
CA GLN A 335 -20.12 -2.32 -2.82
C GLN A 335 -19.71 -2.38 -1.35
N GLU A 336 -18.86 -3.35 -0.99
CA GLU A 336 -18.42 -3.69 0.36
C GLU A 336 -17.25 -2.83 0.85
N ALA A 337 -16.61 -2.05 -0.04
CA ALA A 337 -15.62 -1.05 0.36
C ALA A 337 -16.30 0.13 1.06
N LEU A 338 -15.71 0.64 2.14
CA LEU A 338 -16.22 1.82 2.86
C LEU A 338 -15.98 3.15 2.12
N THR A 339 -15.32 3.13 0.97
CA THR A 339 -15.17 4.31 0.11
C THR A 339 -16.52 4.98 -0.11
N SER A 340 -16.61 6.29 0.17
CA SER A 340 -17.89 6.99 0.16
C SER A 340 -18.51 6.98 -1.26
N PRO A 341 -19.84 7.01 -1.41
CA PRO A 341 -20.50 6.92 -2.71
C PRO A 341 -19.98 7.92 -3.75
N GLU A 342 -19.72 9.16 -3.35
CA GLU A 342 -19.19 10.23 -4.21
C GLU A 342 -17.72 9.96 -4.59
N ALA A 343 -16.93 9.37 -3.68
CA ALA A 343 -15.58 8.94 -3.99
C ALA A 343 -15.58 7.76 -4.98
N LYS A 344 -16.50 6.80 -4.84
CA LYS A 344 -16.70 5.72 -5.82
C LYS A 344 -17.12 6.27 -7.19
N ALA A 345 -18.04 7.24 -7.21
CA ALA A 345 -18.46 7.90 -8.44
C ALA A 345 -17.30 8.63 -9.13
N LEU A 346 -16.44 9.31 -8.35
CA LEU A 346 -15.26 9.97 -8.91
C LEU A 346 -14.21 8.99 -9.43
N ILE A 347 -14.01 7.86 -8.74
CA ILE A 347 -13.16 6.76 -9.23
C ILE A 347 -13.68 6.26 -10.59
N ALA A 348 -14.98 5.97 -10.71
CA ALA A 348 -15.59 5.47 -11.94
C ALA A 348 -15.56 6.51 -13.10
N GLN A 349 -15.52 7.80 -12.78
CA GLN A 349 -15.41 8.88 -13.79
C GLN A 349 -13.98 9.08 -14.30
N ALA A 350 -12.96 8.62 -13.56
CA ALA A 350 -11.59 8.80 -13.97
C ALA A 350 -11.27 7.90 -15.18
N PRO A 351 -10.83 8.46 -16.33
CA PRO A 351 -10.72 7.71 -17.57
C PRO A 351 -9.58 6.68 -17.56
N GLY A 352 -8.60 6.85 -16.66
CA GLY A 352 -7.34 6.12 -16.69
C GLY A 352 -6.54 6.38 -17.96
N ILE A 353 -5.46 5.63 -18.14
CA ILE A 353 -4.59 5.77 -19.32
C ILE A 353 -4.75 4.58 -20.28
N PRO A 354 -4.89 4.80 -21.60
CA PRO A 354 -4.97 3.72 -22.58
C PRO A 354 -3.62 3.07 -22.82
N ASN A 355 -2.56 3.88 -22.90
CA ASN A 355 -1.18 3.42 -23.02
C ASN A 355 -0.54 3.41 -21.63
N GLU A 356 -0.24 2.22 -21.13
CA GLU A 356 0.33 2.04 -19.79
C GLU A 356 1.67 2.75 -19.63
N LYS A 357 2.45 2.91 -20.72
CA LYS A 357 3.74 3.63 -20.71
C LYS A 357 3.62 5.13 -20.40
N ALA A 358 2.42 5.70 -20.46
CA ALA A 358 2.19 7.11 -20.14
C ALA A 358 2.05 7.38 -18.64
N TRP A 359 2.17 6.35 -17.78
CA TRP A 359 1.96 6.49 -16.34
C TRP A 359 2.93 7.49 -15.70
N GLU A 360 4.18 7.58 -16.18
CA GLU A 360 5.21 8.50 -15.67
C GLU A 360 4.82 9.98 -15.82
N GLY A 361 3.90 10.32 -16.71
CA GLY A 361 3.38 11.68 -16.81
C GLY A 361 2.68 12.17 -15.53
N SER A 362 2.32 11.26 -14.62
CA SER A 362 1.71 11.59 -13.32
C SER A 362 2.59 12.44 -12.41
N TYR A 363 3.92 12.40 -12.59
CA TYR A 363 4.89 13.23 -11.85
C TYR A 363 4.84 14.70 -12.28
N GLU A 364 4.49 14.98 -13.53
CA GLU A 364 4.42 16.34 -14.09
C GLU A 364 3.03 16.96 -13.94
N GLY A 365 1.98 16.14 -14.07
CA GLY A 365 0.60 16.60 -14.08
C GLY A 365 -0.41 15.45 -13.96
N PRO A 366 -1.71 15.73 -14.14
CA PRO A 366 -2.70 14.69 -14.08
C PRO A 366 -2.72 13.87 -15.37
N VAL A 367 -2.69 12.55 -15.24
CA VAL A 367 -2.82 11.58 -16.33
C VAL A 367 -3.95 10.61 -15.99
N GLY A 368 -4.92 10.46 -16.89
CA GLY A 368 -6.04 9.54 -16.66
C GLY A 368 -6.90 9.87 -15.42
N GLY A 369 -6.86 11.11 -14.92
CA GLY A 369 -7.52 11.52 -13.67
C GLY A 369 -6.72 11.26 -12.40
N VAL A 370 -5.46 10.84 -12.50
CA VAL A 370 -4.54 10.54 -11.39
C VAL A 370 -3.29 11.41 -11.47
N ARG A 371 -2.75 11.82 -10.33
CA ARG A 371 -1.49 12.57 -10.19
C ARG A 371 -0.61 11.94 -9.11
N THR A 372 0.71 12.06 -9.24
CA THR A 372 1.65 11.80 -8.15
C THR A 372 1.87 13.04 -7.29
N VAL A 373 1.77 12.88 -5.97
CA VAL A 373 2.24 13.87 -4.98
C VAL A 373 3.25 13.23 -4.03
N VAL A 374 3.91 14.02 -3.20
CA VAL A 374 4.87 13.50 -2.22
C VAL A 374 4.16 13.24 -0.89
N SER A 375 4.40 12.08 -0.27
CA SER A 375 3.86 11.71 1.04
C SER A 375 4.41 12.61 2.16
N GLU A 376 3.99 12.38 3.40
CA GLU A 376 4.62 12.97 4.59
C GLU A 376 6.08 12.52 4.74
N LEU A 377 6.36 11.27 4.41
CA LEU A 377 7.64 10.58 4.59
C LEU A 377 8.59 10.75 3.39
N GLY A 378 8.13 11.35 2.29
CA GLY A 378 8.95 11.74 1.14
C GLY A 378 8.84 10.82 -0.08
N GLU A 379 8.06 9.76 0.01
CA GLU A 379 7.82 8.83 -1.11
C GLU A 379 6.69 9.32 -2.03
N PRO A 380 6.72 8.97 -3.33
CA PRO A 380 5.66 9.31 -4.24
C PRO A 380 4.38 8.50 -3.96
N ILE A 381 3.24 9.15 -4.11
CA ILE A 381 1.92 8.56 -3.87
C ILE A 381 0.93 8.98 -4.96
N HIS A 382 0.33 8.00 -5.65
CA HIS A 382 -0.69 8.23 -6.67
C HIS A 382 -2.06 8.45 -6.03
N LYS A 383 -2.72 9.53 -6.45
CA LYS A 383 -4.04 9.94 -5.97
C LYS A 383 -4.89 10.46 -7.13
N LEU A 384 -6.22 10.35 -7.04
CA LEU A 384 -7.12 11.07 -7.95
C LEU A 384 -6.83 12.58 -7.90
N ASP A 385 -6.83 13.22 -9.05
CA ASP A 385 -6.54 14.66 -9.20
C ASP A 385 -7.75 15.52 -8.79
N THR A 386 -8.11 15.47 -7.52
CA THR A 386 -9.11 16.35 -6.92
C THR A 386 -8.54 17.75 -6.73
N ARG A 387 -9.39 18.77 -6.50
CA ARG A 387 -8.92 20.12 -6.13
C ARG A 387 -7.95 20.10 -4.94
N GLY A 388 -8.23 19.28 -3.93
CA GLY A 388 -7.36 19.10 -2.77
C GLY A 388 -5.99 18.51 -3.12
N ILE A 389 -5.94 17.57 -4.07
CA ILE A 389 -4.68 16.98 -4.54
C ILE A 389 -3.90 17.90 -5.49
N ALA A 390 -4.59 18.67 -6.32
CA ALA A 390 -3.96 19.75 -7.09
C ALA A 390 -3.34 20.81 -6.15
N LEU A 391 -4.03 21.16 -5.06
CA LEU A 391 -3.49 22.05 -4.03
C LEU A 391 -2.27 21.42 -3.31
N TRP A 392 -2.34 20.13 -2.98
CA TRP A 392 -1.21 19.40 -2.40
C TRP A 392 0.01 19.49 -3.31
N ALA A 393 -0.14 19.18 -4.60
CA ALA A 393 0.95 19.25 -5.58
C ALA A 393 1.54 20.67 -5.69
N LYS A 394 0.68 21.69 -5.67
CA LYS A 394 1.10 23.09 -5.62
C LYS A 394 1.95 23.37 -4.38
N TYR A 395 1.58 22.85 -3.21
CA TYR A 395 2.28 23.10 -1.96
C TYR A 395 3.60 22.32 -1.87
N ASP A 396 3.66 21.12 -2.44
CA ASP A 396 4.91 20.38 -2.60
C ASP A 396 5.93 21.22 -3.39
N ALA A 397 5.54 21.71 -4.56
CA ALA A 397 6.41 22.51 -5.42
C ALA A 397 6.77 23.87 -4.82
N LYS A 398 5.80 24.56 -4.19
CA LYS A 398 5.99 25.94 -3.72
C LYS A 398 6.63 26.03 -2.33
N TYR A 399 6.35 25.10 -1.43
CA TYR A 399 6.72 25.21 -0.02
C TYR A 399 7.50 23.99 0.48
N PHE A 400 6.99 22.76 0.31
CA PHE A 400 7.47 21.61 1.07
C PHE A 400 8.76 20.97 0.54
N ASN A 401 9.17 21.30 -0.70
CA ASN A 401 10.45 20.89 -1.28
C ASN A 401 11.58 21.90 -1.07
N LYS A 402 11.30 23.05 -0.43
CA LYS A 402 12.32 24.07 -0.12
C LYS A 402 13.11 23.71 1.15
N PRO A 403 14.34 24.23 1.31
CA PRO A 403 15.04 24.19 2.59
C PRO A 403 14.18 24.77 3.73
N PRO A 404 14.28 24.27 4.98
CA PRO A 404 13.35 24.63 6.06
C PRO A 404 13.16 26.13 6.29
N ALA A 405 14.26 26.91 6.30
CA ALA A 405 14.20 28.36 6.51
C ALA A 405 13.51 29.11 5.36
N GLU A 406 13.75 28.69 4.10
CA GLU A 406 13.09 29.25 2.93
C GLU A 406 11.61 28.87 2.87
N ALA A 407 11.29 27.63 3.27
CA ALA A 407 9.92 27.14 3.35
C ALA A 407 9.12 27.95 4.36
N GLU A 408 9.64 28.14 5.58
CA GLU A 408 8.99 28.92 6.64
C GLU A 408 8.74 30.37 6.20
N ALA A 409 9.75 31.04 5.64
CA ALA A 409 9.60 32.42 5.16
C ALA A 409 8.53 32.54 4.06
N ALA A 410 8.51 31.60 3.10
CA ALA A 410 7.51 31.58 2.04
C ALA A 410 6.09 31.29 2.57
N ILE A 411 5.95 30.34 3.50
CA ILE A 411 4.67 30.00 4.15
C ILE A 411 4.10 31.21 4.89
N LEU A 412 4.93 31.91 5.67
CA LEU A 412 4.50 33.09 6.43
C LEU A 412 4.12 34.25 5.50
N ALA A 413 4.88 34.48 4.43
CA ALA A 413 4.56 35.50 3.43
C ALA A 413 3.22 35.25 2.70
N ASP A 414 2.89 33.97 2.47
CA ASP A 414 1.67 33.56 1.77
C ASP A 414 0.52 33.17 2.71
N LYS A 415 0.61 33.46 4.01
CA LYS A 415 -0.35 33.01 5.05
C LYS A 415 -1.82 33.21 4.65
N ALA A 416 -2.20 34.42 4.22
CA ALA A 416 -3.58 34.72 3.84
C ALA A 416 -4.05 33.91 2.62
N THR A 417 -3.18 33.75 1.62
CA THR A 417 -3.45 32.92 0.43
C THR A 417 -3.62 31.46 0.81
N ILE A 418 -2.74 30.95 1.68
CA ILE A 418 -2.80 29.56 2.15
C ILE A 418 -4.12 29.29 2.86
N ILE A 419 -4.54 30.18 3.77
CA ILE A 419 -5.80 30.02 4.50
C ILE A 419 -7.00 30.00 3.55
N ALA A 420 -7.04 30.91 2.57
CA ALA A 420 -8.13 30.96 1.59
C ALA A 420 -8.22 29.65 0.76
N GLU A 421 -7.08 29.11 0.34
CA GLU A 421 -7.02 27.87 -0.44
C GLU A 421 -7.40 26.63 0.38
N LEU A 422 -6.89 26.52 1.61
CA LEU A 422 -7.26 25.42 2.52
C LEU A 422 -8.77 25.40 2.77
N ASN A 423 -9.35 26.56 3.07
CA ASN A 423 -10.78 26.69 3.34
C ASN A 423 -11.63 26.37 2.10
N ARG A 424 -11.15 26.64 0.88
CA ARG A 424 -11.88 26.40 -0.37
C ARG A 424 -11.74 24.97 -0.91
N ASP A 425 -10.53 24.41 -0.86
CA ASP A 425 -10.18 23.24 -1.68
C ASP A 425 -9.67 22.04 -0.91
N TYR A 426 -9.33 22.14 0.38
CA TYR A 426 -8.68 21.05 1.10
C TYR A 426 -9.58 20.40 2.15
N GLN A 427 -9.33 19.12 2.42
CA GLN A 427 -10.04 18.33 3.44
C GLN A 427 -9.74 18.77 4.87
N LYS A 428 -8.57 19.39 5.10
CA LYS A 428 -8.20 20.01 6.37
C LYS A 428 -8.24 21.53 6.23
N VAL A 429 -9.36 22.12 6.66
CA VAL A 429 -9.55 23.57 6.63
C VAL A 429 -8.69 24.27 7.69
N TYR A 430 -8.50 25.56 7.54
CA TYR A 430 -7.89 26.37 8.58
C TYR A 430 -8.84 26.42 9.80
N PHE A 431 -8.27 26.25 10.98
CA PHE A 431 -9.05 26.21 12.22
C PHE A 431 -9.70 27.56 12.49
N GLY A 432 -8.92 28.63 12.41
CA GLY A 432 -9.27 29.96 12.87
C GLY A 432 -10.51 30.56 12.18
N LYS A 433 -11.62 30.68 12.92
CA LYS A 433 -12.89 31.20 12.42
C LYS A 433 -13.72 31.86 13.53
N LYS A 434 -14.06 33.14 13.34
CA LYS A 434 -14.95 33.92 14.20
C LYS A 434 -16.40 33.43 14.14
N ALA A 435 -17.21 33.81 15.12
CA ALA A 435 -18.64 33.50 15.15
C ALA A 435 -19.41 34.04 13.93
N ASP A 436 -18.96 35.15 13.34
CA ASP A 436 -19.53 35.74 12.12
C ASP A 436 -18.99 35.12 10.81
N GLY A 437 -18.14 34.09 10.92
CA GLY A 437 -17.55 33.37 9.79
C GLY A 437 -16.26 33.98 9.24
N ARG A 438 -15.79 35.13 9.74
CA ARG A 438 -14.50 35.70 9.32
C ARG A 438 -13.34 34.80 9.76
N VAL A 439 -12.30 34.76 8.92
CA VAL A 439 -11.01 34.16 9.27
C VAL A 439 -10.37 35.00 10.38
N ALA A 440 -9.80 34.34 11.38
CA ALA A 440 -9.04 34.96 12.46
C ALA A 440 -7.92 34.02 12.89
N ASP A 441 -6.83 34.57 13.43
CA ASP A 441 -5.81 33.75 14.10
C ASP A 441 -6.36 33.16 15.41
N LEU A 442 -5.69 32.13 15.93
CA LEU A 442 -6.14 31.45 17.15
C LEU A 442 -6.17 32.43 18.34
N GLU A 443 -5.15 33.28 18.49
CA GLU A 443 -5.09 34.34 19.51
C GLU A 443 -6.23 35.36 19.40
N ASP A 444 -6.82 35.50 18.22
CA ASP A 444 -7.93 36.40 17.97
C ASP A 444 -9.29 35.75 18.22
N MET A 445 -9.36 34.48 18.61
CA MET A 445 -10.63 33.80 18.91
C MET A 445 -10.96 33.82 20.40
N THR A 446 -12.24 33.92 20.74
CA THR A 446 -12.72 33.72 22.11
C THR A 446 -12.70 32.23 22.49
N TYR A 447 -12.70 31.90 23.78
CA TYR A 447 -12.80 30.50 24.23
C TYR A 447 -14.06 29.81 23.68
N MET A 448 -15.17 30.54 23.61
CA MET A 448 -16.40 30.04 22.99
C MET A 448 -16.24 29.74 21.50
N GLU A 449 -15.60 30.64 20.74
CA GLU A 449 -15.33 30.42 19.32
C GLU A 449 -14.42 29.20 19.11
N VAL A 450 -13.38 29.04 19.92
CA VAL A 450 -12.48 27.87 19.85
C VAL A 450 -13.23 26.57 20.15
N ALA A 451 -13.95 26.49 21.26
CA ALA A 451 -14.70 25.28 21.63
C ALA A 451 -15.76 24.90 20.58
N ARG A 452 -16.52 25.88 20.08
CA ARG A 452 -17.50 25.66 19.01
C ARG A 452 -16.84 25.17 17.73
N ARG A 453 -15.69 25.75 17.37
CA ARG A 453 -14.95 25.37 16.17
C ARG A 453 -14.34 23.97 16.30
N MET A 454 -13.89 23.57 17.48
CA MET A 454 -13.47 22.19 17.73
C MET A 454 -14.63 21.23 17.49
N VAL A 455 -15.80 21.45 18.11
CA VAL A 455 -16.98 20.59 17.90
C VAL A 455 -17.39 20.57 16.42
N GLU A 456 -17.46 21.72 15.76
CA GLU A 456 -17.82 21.81 14.33
C GLU A 456 -16.92 20.94 13.44
N LEU A 457 -15.62 20.86 13.73
CA LEU A 457 -14.68 20.12 12.91
C LEU A 457 -14.49 18.67 13.37
N MET A 458 -14.69 18.37 14.65
CA MET A 458 -14.40 17.07 15.24
C MET A 458 -15.62 16.15 15.39
N HIS A 459 -16.82 16.71 15.27
CA HIS A 459 -18.08 16.02 15.45
C HIS A 459 -18.96 16.14 14.20
N VAL A 460 -19.45 15.00 13.72
CA VAL A 460 -20.38 14.92 12.59
C VAL A 460 -21.80 15.06 13.12
N PRO A 461 -22.55 16.11 12.76
CA PRO A 461 -23.93 16.25 13.18
C PRO A 461 -24.81 15.17 12.52
N GLY A 462 -25.83 14.69 13.23
CA GLY A 462 -26.70 13.59 12.77
C GLY A 462 -27.96 13.47 13.63
N GLY A 463 -28.61 12.29 13.59
CA GLY A 463 -29.86 11.97 14.28
C GLY A 463 -29.83 12.14 15.80
N GLU A 464 -29.99 11.08 16.61
CA GLU A 464 -29.81 11.20 18.07
C GLU A 464 -28.35 11.56 18.38
N GLY A 465 -28.06 12.86 18.48
CA GLY A 465 -26.79 13.40 18.98
C GLY A 465 -25.64 13.54 17.98
N GLY A 466 -25.66 12.82 16.86
CA GLY A 466 -24.54 12.76 15.91
C GLY A 466 -23.43 11.81 16.36
N ARG A 467 -22.21 11.98 15.84
CA ARG A 467 -21.05 11.19 16.28
C ARG A 467 -19.75 11.98 16.28
N TRP A 468 -18.87 11.65 17.22
CA TRP A 468 -17.48 12.04 17.13
C TRP A 468 -16.77 11.27 16.02
N ILE A 469 -15.91 11.95 15.27
CA ILE A 469 -15.08 11.30 14.24
C ILE A 469 -14.17 10.25 14.90
N ASP A 470 -13.68 10.55 16.10
CA ASP A 470 -12.86 9.66 16.91
C ASP A 470 -13.00 10.01 18.40
N VAL A 471 -12.89 9.00 19.27
CA VAL A 471 -13.00 9.20 20.72
C VAL A 471 -11.94 10.18 21.26
N THR A 472 -10.73 10.18 20.69
CA THR A 472 -9.66 11.09 21.08
C THR A 472 -9.98 12.54 20.73
N PHE A 473 -10.84 12.80 19.74
CA PHE A 473 -11.28 14.16 19.45
C PHE A 473 -12.27 14.67 20.49
N ARG A 474 -13.21 13.82 20.94
CA ARG A 474 -14.09 14.13 22.08
C ARG A 474 -13.26 14.47 23.32
N ASP A 475 -12.26 13.64 23.61
CA ASP A 475 -11.41 13.82 24.79
C ASP A 475 -10.59 15.12 24.70
N ARG A 476 -10.18 15.55 23.50
CA ARG A 476 -9.56 16.86 23.30
C ARG A 476 -10.54 18.00 23.56
N VAL A 477 -11.78 17.93 23.09
CA VAL A 477 -12.79 18.96 23.40
C VAL A 477 -13.04 19.02 24.91
N TYR A 478 -13.18 17.87 25.56
CA TYR A 478 -13.30 17.78 27.01
C TYR A 478 -12.14 18.50 27.73
N ASP A 479 -10.90 18.18 27.39
CA ASP A 479 -9.72 18.78 28.02
C ASP A 479 -9.64 20.30 27.79
N PHE A 480 -10.01 20.78 26.60
CA PHE A 480 -10.08 22.21 26.33
C PHE A 480 -11.14 22.91 27.18
N LEU A 481 -12.29 22.25 27.44
CA LEU A 481 -13.33 22.78 28.31
C LEU A 481 -12.95 22.75 29.78
N VAL A 482 -12.26 21.71 30.25
CA VAL A 482 -11.65 21.69 31.59
C VAL A 482 -10.70 22.87 31.74
N ARG A 483 -9.82 23.09 30.75
CA ARG A 483 -8.89 24.22 30.77
C ARG A 483 -9.60 25.57 30.79
N THR A 484 -10.68 25.69 30.01
CA THR A 484 -11.52 26.90 30.00
C THR A 484 -12.17 27.10 31.36
N GLU A 485 -12.68 26.04 32.00
CA GLU A 485 -13.25 26.11 33.34
C GLU A 485 -12.22 26.57 34.36
N GLU A 486 -11.03 25.96 34.41
CA GLU A 486 -9.92 26.37 35.29
C GLU A 486 -9.59 27.87 35.18
N ARG A 487 -9.67 28.43 33.96
CA ARG A 487 -9.37 29.84 33.69
C ARG A 487 -10.41 30.79 34.25
N PHE A 488 -11.70 30.43 34.19
CA PHE A 488 -12.82 31.33 34.50
C PHE A 488 -13.53 31.01 35.81
N HIS A 489 -13.23 29.86 36.42
CA HIS A 489 -13.74 29.46 37.73
C HIS A 489 -13.25 30.41 38.83
N ARG A 490 -14.13 30.78 39.75
CA ARG A 490 -13.81 31.68 40.86
C ARG A 490 -13.87 30.95 42.20
N SER A 491 -13.08 31.44 43.16
CA SER A 491 -13.13 31.00 44.55
C SER A 491 -14.55 31.21 45.12
N GLY A 492 -15.34 30.13 45.21
CA GLY A 492 -16.73 30.16 45.69
C GLY A 492 -17.76 29.58 44.70
N ASP A 493 -17.38 29.28 43.47
CA ASP A 493 -18.23 28.52 42.53
C ASP A 493 -18.41 27.07 43.02
N SER A 494 -19.57 26.46 42.74
CA SER A 494 -19.87 25.07 43.14
C SER A 494 -18.94 24.05 42.43
N THR A 495 -19.17 22.75 42.64
CA THR A 495 -18.48 21.67 41.90
C THR A 495 -18.31 21.96 40.41
N ALA A 496 -17.17 21.55 39.85
CA ALA A 496 -16.85 21.71 38.43
C ALA A 496 -18.01 21.23 37.52
N PHE A 497 -18.27 21.96 36.44
CA PHE A 497 -19.31 21.62 35.47
C PHE A 497 -18.85 20.49 34.54
N VAL A 498 -17.58 20.52 34.17
CA VAL A 498 -16.95 19.51 33.29
C VAL A 498 -16.42 18.37 34.18
N GLN A 499 -17.14 17.25 34.20
CA GLN A 499 -16.89 16.11 35.09
C GLN A 499 -16.38 14.87 34.36
N SER A 500 -16.87 14.63 33.14
CA SER A 500 -16.50 13.45 32.37
C SER A 500 -16.64 13.72 30.86
N PRO A 501 -15.75 13.15 30.03
CA PRO A 501 -15.89 13.23 28.57
C PRO A 501 -17.21 12.61 28.07
N LYS A 502 -17.87 11.75 28.86
CA LYS A 502 -19.20 11.19 28.54
C LYS A 502 -20.27 12.26 28.37
N GLN A 503 -20.15 13.41 29.04
CA GLN A 503 -21.10 14.51 28.90
C GLN A 503 -21.14 15.10 27.47
N LEU A 504 -20.12 14.84 26.67
CA LEU A 504 -20.01 15.27 25.28
C LEU A 504 -20.53 14.23 24.27
N GLU A 505 -20.97 13.04 24.71
CA GLU A 505 -21.39 11.96 23.79
C GLU A 505 -22.76 12.19 23.16
N THR A 506 -23.69 12.82 23.89
CA THR A 506 -25.10 12.93 23.46
C THR A 506 -25.40 14.19 22.67
N ASP A 507 -25.08 15.38 23.20
CA ASP A 507 -25.29 16.63 22.47
C ASP A 507 -24.19 17.64 22.84
N PRO A 508 -23.05 17.59 22.14
CA PRO A 508 -21.95 18.50 22.45
C PRO A 508 -22.34 19.96 22.19
N VAL A 509 -23.28 20.25 21.29
CA VAL A 509 -23.69 21.63 20.99
C VAL A 509 -24.51 22.20 22.14
N ALA A 510 -25.49 21.46 22.65
CA ALA A 510 -26.25 21.85 23.83
C ALA A 510 -25.35 21.95 25.07
N PHE A 511 -24.43 21.01 25.26
CA PHE A 511 -23.46 21.07 26.35
C PHE A 511 -22.63 22.35 26.30
N LEU A 512 -22.12 22.75 25.12
CA LEU A 512 -21.41 24.01 24.97
C LEU A 512 -22.29 25.23 25.32
N GLN A 513 -23.57 25.22 24.94
CA GLN A 513 -24.48 26.32 25.28
C GLN A 513 -24.63 26.48 26.80
N GLU A 514 -24.86 25.39 27.52
CA GLU A 514 -24.97 25.39 28.98
C GLU A 514 -23.65 25.79 29.66
N PHE A 515 -22.53 25.24 29.18
CA PHE A 515 -21.19 25.56 29.69
C PHE A 515 -20.88 27.05 29.59
N PHE A 516 -21.11 27.66 28.42
CA PHE A 516 -20.82 29.08 28.23
C PHE A 516 -21.87 30.01 28.87
N ALA A 517 -23.09 29.54 29.13
CA ALA A 517 -24.05 30.27 29.95
C ALA A 517 -23.58 30.38 31.42
N ARG A 518 -22.90 29.34 31.93
CA ARG A 518 -22.28 29.35 33.26
C ARG A 518 -21.01 30.21 33.31
N TYR A 519 -20.25 30.27 32.22
CA TYR A 519 -19.02 31.05 32.10
C TYR A 519 -19.12 32.18 31.06
N PRO A 520 -19.97 33.20 31.27
CA PRO A 520 -20.27 34.22 30.25
C PRO A 520 -19.04 35.04 29.82
N LYS A 521 -18.06 35.24 30.71
CA LYS A 521 -16.80 35.93 30.35
C LYS A 521 -15.98 35.18 29.30
N ALA A 522 -16.11 33.86 29.20
CA ALA A 522 -15.41 33.06 28.19
C ALA A 522 -15.99 33.27 26.77
N GLN A 523 -17.17 33.88 26.65
CA GLN A 523 -17.77 34.27 25.37
C GLN A 523 -17.18 35.57 24.81
N GLU A 524 -16.66 36.44 25.67
CA GLU A 524 -16.16 37.76 25.29
C GLU A 524 -14.63 37.84 25.25
N ARG A 525 -13.96 37.01 26.06
CA ARG A 525 -12.51 37.03 26.21
C ARG A 525 -11.85 36.19 25.15
N LEU A 526 -10.88 36.79 24.46
CA LEU A 526 -9.93 36.09 23.62
C LEU A 526 -9.17 35.05 24.43
N ILE A 527 -8.75 33.97 23.75
CA ILE A 527 -7.90 32.95 24.35
C ILE A 527 -6.60 33.56 24.85
N ALA A 528 -6.17 33.17 26.04
CA ALA A 528 -4.92 33.66 26.61
C ALA A 528 -3.72 33.02 25.88
N SER A 529 -2.58 33.71 25.82
CA SER A 529 -1.39 33.21 25.12
C SER A 529 -0.94 31.83 25.63
N GLU A 530 -1.01 31.58 26.94
CA GLU A 530 -0.68 30.27 27.53
C GLU A 530 -1.65 29.17 27.10
N ASP A 531 -2.91 29.54 26.79
CA ASP A 531 -3.94 28.60 26.38
C ASP A 531 -3.95 28.36 24.87
N VAL A 532 -3.40 29.29 24.07
CA VAL A 532 -3.01 29.05 22.67
C VAL A 532 -1.98 27.93 22.61
N ASP A 533 -0.90 28.04 23.40
CA ASP A 533 0.15 27.01 23.47
C ASP A 533 -0.41 25.67 23.96
N TYR A 534 -1.29 25.70 24.97
CA TYR A 534 -2.00 24.52 25.45
C TYR A 534 -2.80 23.85 24.32
N PHE A 535 -3.58 24.61 23.56
CA PHE A 535 -4.37 24.10 22.43
C PHE A 535 -3.48 23.49 21.34
N LEU A 536 -2.37 24.13 20.98
CA LEU A 536 -1.44 23.60 19.99
C LEU A 536 -0.81 22.28 20.47
N ASN A 537 -0.46 22.18 21.74
CA ASN A 537 0.03 20.94 22.34
C ASN A 537 -1.04 19.83 22.36
N LEU A 538 -2.29 20.20 22.64
CA LEU A 538 -3.44 19.30 22.57
C LEU A 538 -3.65 18.74 21.15
N ALA A 539 -3.49 19.58 20.13
CA ALA A 539 -3.56 19.19 18.72
C ALA A 539 -2.41 18.24 18.29
N LYS A 540 -1.24 18.34 18.95
CA LYS A 540 -0.07 17.46 18.72
C LYS A 540 -0.11 16.16 19.54
N ARG A 541 -1.03 16.02 20.50
CA ARG A 541 -1.08 14.85 21.40
C ARG A 541 -1.26 13.54 20.62
N PRO A 542 -0.55 12.45 20.99
CA PRO A 542 -0.76 11.12 20.41
C PRO A 542 -2.24 10.68 20.42
N GLY A 543 -2.64 9.92 19.41
CA GLY A 543 -4.04 9.59 19.09
C GLY A 543 -4.34 9.90 17.62
N LYS A 544 -5.62 10.06 17.25
CA LYS A 544 -5.97 10.46 15.88
C LYS A 544 -5.44 11.89 15.62
N PRO A 545 -4.67 12.16 14.56
CA PRO A 545 -4.22 13.52 14.26
C PRO A 545 -5.41 14.46 13.98
N VAL A 546 -5.30 15.75 14.35
CA VAL A 546 -6.38 16.70 14.07
C VAL A 546 -6.67 16.81 12.57
N ASN A 547 -7.94 17.00 12.24
CA ASN A 547 -8.46 17.07 10.88
C ASN A 547 -8.58 18.50 10.34
N PHE A 548 -7.77 19.41 10.88
CA PHE A 548 -7.69 20.82 10.50
C PHE A 548 -6.26 21.34 10.66
N ILE A 549 -6.02 22.55 10.14
CA ILE A 549 -4.74 23.25 10.28
C ILE A 549 -4.86 24.29 11.40
N PRO A 550 -4.26 24.06 12.59
CA PRO A 550 -4.44 24.95 13.74
C PRO A 550 -3.67 26.27 13.60
N VAL A 551 -2.55 26.27 12.90
CA VAL A 551 -1.65 27.41 12.71
C VAL A 551 -0.92 27.31 11.37
N ILE A 552 -0.57 28.44 10.77
CA ILE A 552 0.26 28.52 9.56
C ILE A 552 1.69 28.86 9.99
N ASP A 553 2.53 27.84 10.09
CA ASP A 553 3.91 27.92 10.56
C ASP A 553 4.82 26.93 9.81
N LYS A 554 6.06 26.76 10.30
CA LYS A 554 7.02 25.79 9.78
C LYS A 554 6.52 24.32 9.81
N ASP A 555 5.56 23.99 10.67
CA ASP A 555 4.99 22.65 10.80
C ASP A 555 3.82 22.41 9.81
N LEU A 556 3.50 23.38 8.93
CA LEU A 556 2.39 23.26 7.97
C LEU A 556 2.42 21.95 7.17
N LYS A 557 3.60 21.48 6.74
CA LYS A 557 3.75 20.19 6.02
C LYS A 557 3.15 19.03 6.81
N ILE A 558 3.42 18.97 8.12
CA ILE A 558 2.96 17.89 9.00
C ILE A 558 1.45 18.00 9.18
N TRP A 559 0.95 19.19 9.51
CA TRP A 559 -0.49 19.44 9.69
C TRP A 559 -1.29 19.07 8.43
N PHE A 560 -0.75 19.43 7.26
CA PHE A 560 -1.37 19.25 5.96
C PHE A 560 -1.44 17.78 5.52
N LYS A 561 -0.36 17.00 5.68
CA LYS A 561 -0.23 15.67 5.08
C LYS A 561 -0.63 14.51 6.00
N LYS A 562 -0.45 14.65 7.31
CA LYS A 562 -0.62 13.56 8.28
C LYS A 562 -2.06 13.07 8.36
N ASP A 563 -2.29 11.76 8.42
CA ASP A 563 -3.64 11.14 8.51
C ASP A 563 -4.67 11.71 7.51
N SER A 564 -4.31 11.66 6.22
CA SER A 564 -5.04 12.30 5.13
C SER A 564 -5.85 11.34 4.26
N LEU A 565 -6.03 10.08 4.66
CA LEU A 565 -6.62 9.04 3.80
C LEU A 565 -8.06 8.64 4.18
N TRP A 566 -8.40 8.65 5.47
CA TRP A 566 -9.68 8.13 5.99
C TRP A 566 -10.89 8.94 5.50
N GLN A 567 -10.69 10.20 5.11
CA GLN A 567 -11.72 11.09 4.58
C GLN A 567 -12.37 10.55 3.28
N SER A 568 -11.68 9.67 2.56
CA SER A 568 -12.22 9.00 1.36
C SER A 568 -13.29 7.95 1.68
N GLU A 569 -13.34 7.49 2.93
CA GLU A 569 -14.33 6.53 3.43
C GLU A 569 -15.40 7.19 4.30
N ASP A 570 -15.10 8.37 4.85
CA ASP A 570 -16.01 9.14 5.69
C ASP A 570 -16.17 10.59 5.22
N LEU A 571 -16.84 10.75 4.07
CA LEU A 571 -17.08 12.07 3.48
C LEU A 571 -18.03 12.95 4.33
N GLU A 572 -18.85 12.34 5.18
CA GLU A 572 -19.73 13.05 6.12
C GLU A 572 -18.95 13.93 7.10
N ALA A 573 -17.72 13.53 7.43
CA ALA A 573 -16.80 14.27 8.28
C ALA A 573 -15.99 15.36 7.55
N VAL A 574 -16.11 15.45 6.22
CA VAL A 574 -15.37 16.42 5.40
C VAL A 574 -16.16 17.71 5.27
N PRO A 575 -15.52 18.89 5.42
CA PRO A 575 -16.18 20.17 5.23
C PRO A 575 -16.94 20.26 3.90
N GLY A 576 -18.25 20.50 3.99
CA GLY A 576 -19.14 20.58 2.83
C GLY A 576 -19.42 19.26 2.12
N LYS A 577 -19.02 18.11 2.69
CA LYS A 577 -19.15 16.76 2.12
C LYS A 577 -18.63 16.68 0.67
N ASP A 578 -17.58 17.44 0.41
CA ASP A 578 -17.11 17.74 -0.92
C ASP A 578 -15.94 16.83 -1.29
N VAL A 579 -16.21 15.83 -2.13
CA VAL A 579 -15.22 14.82 -2.56
C VAL A 579 -14.01 15.45 -3.24
N GLN A 580 -14.15 16.64 -3.83
CA GLN A 580 -13.02 17.34 -4.48
C GLN A 580 -11.98 17.86 -3.48
N ARG A 581 -12.26 17.81 -2.17
CA ARG A 581 -11.28 18.15 -1.12
C ARG A 581 -10.40 16.98 -0.71
N VAL A 582 -10.84 15.77 -1.03
CA VAL A 582 -10.38 14.55 -0.39
C VAL A 582 -9.24 13.90 -1.16
N ALA A 583 -8.33 13.27 -0.42
CA ALA A 583 -7.30 12.42 -1.00
C ALA A 583 -7.84 10.99 -1.21
N ILE A 584 -7.93 10.56 -2.47
CA ILE A 584 -8.37 9.21 -2.83
C ILE A 584 -7.20 8.53 -3.56
N LEU A 585 -6.69 7.42 -3.02
CA LEU A 585 -5.61 6.67 -3.66
C LEU A 585 -6.14 5.93 -4.88
N GLN A 586 -5.51 6.08 -6.04
CA GLN A 586 -5.90 5.36 -7.27
C GLN A 586 -4.70 5.18 -8.19
N GLY A 587 -4.66 4.09 -8.96
CA GLY A 587 -3.60 3.83 -9.92
C GLY A 587 -4.01 4.31 -11.33
N PRO A 588 -3.12 5.00 -12.07
CA PRO A 588 -3.48 5.60 -13.37
C PRO A 588 -3.89 4.56 -14.42
N VAL A 589 -3.40 3.33 -14.33
CA VAL A 589 -3.77 2.22 -15.23
C VAL A 589 -5.03 1.51 -14.74
N ALA A 590 -5.09 1.16 -13.45
CA ALA A 590 -6.19 0.36 -12.91
C ALA A 590 -7.55 1.08 -12.92
N VAL A 591 -7.55 2.41 -12.87
CA VAL A 591 -8.79 3.18 -12.73
C VAL A 591 -9.73 3.04 -13.95
N ARG A 592 -9.18 2.78 -15.15
CA ARG A 592 -9.97 2.59 -16.39
C ARG A 592 -10.93 1.40 -16.36
N TYR A 593 -10.70 0.44 -15.47
CA TYR A 593 -11.52 -0.76 -15.33
C TYR A 593 -12.60 -0.63 -14.27
N THR A 594 -12.66 0.49 -13.55
CA THR A 594 -13.32 0.55 -12.25
C THR A 594 -14.80 0.87 -12.32
#